data_AF-A0A8C7EN43-F1
#
_entry.id   AF-A0A8C7EN43-F1
#
_cell.length_a   1.000
_cell.length_b   1.000
_cell.length_c   1.000
_cell.angle_alpha   90.00
_cell.angle_beta   90.00
_cell.angle_gamma   90.00
#
_symmetry.space_group_name_H-M   'P 1'
#
loop_
_entity.id
_entity.type
_entity.pdbx_description
1 polymer ?
#
loop_
_entity_poly.entity_id
_entity_poly.type
_entity_poly.pdbx_seq_one_letter_code
_entity_poly.pdbx_strand_id
1 'polypeptide(L)'
;MKLRLSGNFTWVPFHAVGRGWGHGDRKEISINSGSPFLGNHLLFQQVPMVEIDGMKLVQTRSILHYIADKHHLFGKDLKERTLIDMYVEGTLDLLELIIMHPFLKPDDQQKEVVNMAQKAIIRYFPVFEKVLRDHGQRFLVGNELSLADVILLQTILALEEKIPNILSAFPHLQEFTVKISNIPTIKKFLEPGSKKKPPPDDIYVRTVYNIFMP
;
A
#
# COMPACT_ATOMS: atom_id res chain seq x y z
N MET A 1 14.54 -22.28 1.25
CA MET A 1 13.72 -22.07 0.04
C MET A 1 13.91 -20.64 -0.44
N LYS A 2 14.63 -20.42 -1.55
CA LYS A 2 14.92 -19.08 -2.10
C LYS A 2 13.66 -18.58 -2.84
N LEU A 3 12.95 -17.60 -2.29
CA LEU A 3 11.94 -16.84 -3.03
C LEU A 3 12.64 -16.10 -4.17
N ARG A 4 12.53 -16.60 -5.40
CA ARG A 4 12.84 -15.85 -6.61
C ARG A 4 11.69 -14.88 -6.86
N LEU A 5 11.78 -13.70 -6.24
CA LEU A 5 10.88 -12.57 -6.52
C LEU A 5 11.25 -12.00 -7.89
N SER A 6 10.69 -12.56 -8.96
CA SER A 6 10.82 -12.07 -10.35
C SER A 6 9.84 -10.93 -10.68
N GLY A 7 9.03 -10.49 -9.72
CA GLY A 7 8.23 -9.26 -9.82
C GLY A 7 8.86 -8.14 -9.01
N ASN A 8 9.03 -6.98 -9.62
CA ASN A 8 9.36 -5.74 -8.92
C ASN A 8 8.20 -5.40 -7.96
N PHE A 9 8.36 -5.68 -6.66
CA PHE A 9 7.49 -5.09 -5.64
C PHE A 9 7.69 -3.57 -5.69
N THR A 10 6.70 -2.89 -6.26
CA THR A 10 6.53 -1.44 -6.20
C THR A 10 5.71 -1.15 -4.94
N TRP A 11 6.36 -0.62 -3.91
CA TRP A 11 5.67 0.05 -2.81
C TRP A 11 5.38 1.51 -3.21
N VAL A 12 4.78 1.68 -4.38
CA VAL A 12 4.04 2.87 -4.82
C VAL A 12 2.81 2.29 -5.50
N PRO A 13 1.65 2.36 -4.86
CA PRO A 13 0.39 1.88 -5.41
C PRO A 13 0.05 2.48 -6.79
N PHE A 14 -0.67 1.66 -7.55
CA PHE A 14 -1.18 1.99 -8.87
C PHE A 14 -2.70 2.00 -8.74
N HIS A 15 -3.28 3.18 -8.48
CA HIS A 15 -4.71 3.42 -8.60
C HIS A 15 -4.94 4.69 -9.42
N ALA A 16 -4.50 4.66 -10.68
CA ALA A 16 -4.77 5.74 -11.61
C ALA A 16 -5.16 5.22 -13.00
N VAL A 17 -6.13 4.31 -13.11
CA VAL A 17 -6.96 4.21 -14.32
C VAL A 17 -8.37 3.76 -13.94
N GLY A 18 -9.28 4.72 -13.82
CA GLY A 18 -10.68 4.44 -13.54
C GLY A 18 -11.49 5.72 -13.37
N ARG A 19 -11.66 6.50 -14.45
CA ARG A 19 -12.82 7.39 -14.67
C ARG A 19 -12.77 8.06 -16.06
N GLY A 20 -13.80 7.80 -16.88
CA GLY A 20 -14.25 8.68 -17.96
C GLY A 20 -13.72 8.39 -19.37
N TRP A 21 -14.28 7.39 -20.05
CA TRP A 21 -14.15 7.27 -21.51
C TRP A 21 -15.31 8.01 -22.20
N GLY A 22 -14.97 9.05 -22.97
CA GLY A 22 -15.80 9.55 -24.05
C GLY A 22 -15.53 8.74 -25.31
N HIS A 23 -16.59 8.47 -26.09
CA HIS A 23 -16.57 7.67 -27.30
C HIS A 23 -15.58 8.15 -28.37
N GLY A 24 -14.77 7.23 -28.91
CA GLY A 24 -14.00 7.43 -30.13
C GLY A 24 -13.19 6.18 -30.51
N ASP A 25 -13.63 5.49 -31.55
CA ASP A 25 -12.93 4.51 -32.39
C ASP A 25 -12.50 3.14 -31.81
N ARG A 26 -13.43 2.18 -31.95
CA ARG A 26 -13.16 0.74 -31.87
C ARG A 26 -12.35 0.28 -33.09
N LYS A 27 -11.17 -0.29 -32.86
CA LYS A 27 -10.63 -1.35 -33.73
C LYS A 27 -10.76 -2.68 -33.00
N GLU A 28 -11.46 -3.61 -33.65
CA GLU A 28 -11.75 -4.96 -33.17
C GLU A 28 -10.46 -5.73 -32.87
N ILE A 29 -10.39 -6.30 -31.66
CA ILE A 29 -9.50 -7.43 -31.36
C ILE A 29 -10.43 -8.64 -31.20
N SER A 30 -10.32 -9.57 -32.15
CA SER A 30 -11.02 -10.85 -32.14
C SER A 30 -10.66 -11.65 -30.89
N ILE A 31 -11.67 -12.04 -30.10
CA ILE A 31 -11.52 -12.84 -28.89
C ILE A 31 -12.01 -14.26 -29.22
N ASN A 32 -11.09 -15.21 -29.40
CA ASN A 32 -11.45 -16.61 -29.55
C ASN A 32 -11.75 -17.22 -28.18
N SER A 33 -12.98 -17.71 -28.06
CA SER A 33 -13.61 -18.35 -26.90
C SER A 33 -13.06 -19.75 -26.62
N GLY A 34 -12.68 -20.06 -25.38
CA GLY A 34 -12.51 -21.48 -24.99
C GLY A 34 -11.83 -21.84 -23.66
N SER A 35 -11.26 -20.92 -22.87
CA SER A 35 -10.68 -21.24 -21.55
C SER A 35 -10.60 -19.96 -20.68
N PRO A 36 -10.93 -19.98 -19.38
CA PRO A 36 -10.88 -18.77 -18.55
C PRO A 36 -9.45 -18.30 -18.22
N PHE A 37 -8.41 -19.06 -18.59
CA PHE A 37 -7.04 -18.85 -18.10
C PHE A 37 -5.94 -18.81 -19.17
N LEU A 38 -6.25 -18.80 -20.47
CA LEU A 38 -5.23 -18.71 -21.52
C LEU A 38 -5.40 -17.45 -22.38
N GLY A 39 -4.48 -16.49 -22.20
CA GLY A 39 -4.27 -15.40 -23.15
C GLY A 39 -3.83 -14.07 -22.54
N ASN A 40 -4.12 -13.81 -21.26
CA ASN A 40 -3.80 -12.53 -20.63
C ASN A 40 -3.20 -12.73 -19.22
N HIS A 41 -1.96 -12.28 -19.01
CA HIS A 41 -1.29 -12.36 -17.71
C HIS A 41 -1.95 -11.44 -16.66
N LEU A 42 -2.70 -10.43 -17.12
CA LEU A 42 -3.37 -9.44 -16.30
C LEU A 42 -4.89 -9.64 -16.41
N LEU A 43 -5.50 -10.27 -15.40
CA LEU A 43 -6.91 -10.65 -15.41
C LEU A 43 -7.85 -9.46 -15.73
N PHE A 44 -7.56 -8.28 -15.19
CA PHE A 44 -8.31 -7.04 -15.45
C PHE A 44 -7.49 -6.01 -16.22
N GLN A 45 -6.47 -6.44 -16.96
CA GLN A 45 -5.59 -5.56 -17.76
C GLN A 45 -4.90 -4.46 -16.92
N GLN A 46 -4.76 -4.69 -15.62
CA GLN A 46 -4.19 -3.76 -14.66
C GLN A 46 -3.06 -4.42 -13.89
N VAL A 47 -2.13 -3.57 -13.43
CA VAL A 47 -1.16 -3.88 -12.38
C VAL A 47 -1.61 -3.22 -11.08
N PRO A 48 -1.18 -3.68 -9.89
CA PRO A 48 -0.17 -4.72 -9.63
C PRO A 48 -0.59 -6.15 -10.02
N MET A 49 0.40 -6.95 -10.45
CA MET A 49 0.29 -8.39 -10.64
C MET A 49 1.47 -9.10 -9.99
N VAL A 50 1.20 -10.17 -9.25
CA VAL A 50 2.21 -10.99 -8.56
C VAL A 50 2.06 -12.45 -8.96
N GLU A 51 3.16 -13.04 -9.45
CA GLU A 51 3.26 -14.48 -9.64
C GLU A 51 3.72 -15.15 -8.34
N ILE A 52 2.85 -15.94 -7.72
CA ILE A 52 3.11 -16.62 -6.43
C ILE A 52 2.34 -17.94 -6.37
N ASP A 53 2.98 -19.01 -5.92
CA ASP A 53 2.39 -20.35 -5.79
C ASP A 53 1.68 -20.87 -7.05
N GLY A 54 2.24 -20.56 -8.22
CA GLY A 54 1.66 -20.92 -9.52
C GLY A 54 0.46 -20.07 -9.95
N MET A 55 0.04 -19.09 -9.16
CA MET A 55 -1.02 -18.14 -9.48
C MET A 55 -0.46 -16.82 -10.02
N LYS A 56 -1.27 -16.11 -10.82
CA LYS A 56 -1.04 -14.72 -11.25
C LYS A 56 -2.07 -13.82 -10.58
N LEU A 57 -1.78 -13.37 -9.37
CA LEU A 57 -2.71 -12.57 -8.57
C LEU A 57 -2.71 -11.12 -9.03
N VAL A 58 -3.88 -10.51 -9.18
CA VAL A 58 -4.08 -9.08 -9.43
C VAL A 58 -4.90 -8.46 -8.29
N GLN A 59 -5.09 -7.13 -8.31
CA GLN A 59 -5.72 -6.33 -7.24
C GLN A 59 -4.88 -6.30 -5.96
N THR A 60 -4.38 -5.11 -5.62
CA THR A 60 -3.49 -4.87 -4.48
C THR A 60 -4.01 -5.51 -3.20
N ARG A 61 -5.29 -5.31 -2.89
CA ARG A 61 -5.95 -5.85 -1.68
C ARG A 61 -5.95 -7.38 -1.66
N SER A 62 -6.34 -8.01 -2.76
CA SER A 62 -6.36 -9.47 -2.89
C SER A 62 -4.96 -10.08 -2.76
N ILE A 63 -3.95 -9.44 -3.35
CA ILE A 63 -2.53 -9.84 -3.24
C ILE A 63 -2.08 -9.74 -1.77
N LEU A 64 -2.36 -8.62 -1.09
CA LEU A 64 -2.00 -8.41 0.31
C LEU A 64 -2.67 -9.41 1.25
N HIS A 65 -3.97 -9.67 1.06
CA HIS A 65 -4.72 -10.65 1.86
C HIS A 65 -4.16 -12.05 1.69
N TYR A 66 -3.84 -12.47 0.47
CA TYR A 66 -3.23 -13.78 0.22
C TYR A 66 -1.88 -13.93 0.92
N ILE A 67 -1.01 -12.92 0.83
CA ILE A 67 0.29 -12.92 1.50
C ILE A 67 0.12 -12.93 3.01
N ALA A 68 -0.83 -12.16 3.55
CA ALA A 68 -1.09 -12.09 4.97
C ALA A 68 -1.58 -13.44 5.53
N ASP A 69 -2.52 -14.10 4.83
CA ASP A 69 -3.00 -15.43 5.21
C ASP A 69 -1.87 -16.46 5.16
N LYS A 70 -1.08 -16.46 4.09
CA LYS A 70 0.03 -17.41 3.90
C LYS A 70 1.13 -17.28 4.96
N HIS A 71 1.33 -16.08 5.50
CA HIS A 71 2.41 -15.78 6.44
C HIS A 71 1.92 -15.45 7.85
N HIS A 72 0.68 -15.80 8.20
CA HIS A 72 0.10 -15.61 9.53
C HIS A 72 0.11 -14.16 10.01
N LEU A 73 -0.20 -13.22 9.11
CA LEU A 73 -0.30 -11.78 9.40
C LEU A 73 -1.75 -11.28 9.40
N PHE A 74 -2.74 -12.20 9.40
CA PHE A 74 -4.17 -11.84 9.30
C PHE A 74 -5.01 -12.25 10.51
N GLY A 75 -4.39 -12.33 11.68
CA GLY A 75 -5.02 -12.68 12.95
C GLY A 75 -5.34 -14.17 13.07
N LYS A 76 -5.67 -14.61 14.29
CA LYS A 76 -5.94 -16.03 14.59
C LYS A 76 -7.41 -16.44 14.46
N ASP A 77 -8.31 -15.47 14.48
CA ASP A 77 -9.75 -15.67 14.42
C ASP A 77 -10.44 -14.57 13.60
N LEU A 78 -11.73 -14.77 13.34
CA LEU A 78 -12.52 -13.85 12.52
C LEU A 78 -12.60 -12.44 13.14
N LYS A 79 -12.57 -12.30 14.47
CA LYS A 79 -12.66 -10.99 15.12
C LYS A 79 -11.37 -10.21 14.90
N GLU A 80 -10.22 -10.84 15.12
CA GLU A 80 -8.92 -10.22 14.86
C GLU A 80 -8.76 -9.89 13.37
N ARG A 81 -9.12 -10.82 12.48
CA ARG A 81 -9.10 -10.58 11.03
C ARG A 81 -9.95 -9.37 10.65
N THR A 82 -11.14 -9.23 11.22
CA THR A 82 -12.05 -8.10 10.94
C THR A 82 -11.43 -6.77 11.37
N LEU A 83 -10.78 -6.73 12.55
CA LEU A 83 -10.08 -5.52 13.01
C LEU A 83 -8.90 -5.17 12.10
N ILE A 84 -8.11 -6.17 11.72
CA ILE A 84 -6.98 -5.98 10.79
C ILE A 84 -7.48 -5.42 9.45
N ASP A 85 -8.54 -6.00 8.89
CA ASP A 85 -9.13 -5.58 7.61
C ASP A 85 -9.61 -4.12 7.68
N MET A 86 -10.36 -3.75 8.73
CA MET A 86 -10.81 -2.37 8.95
C MET A 86 -9.65 -1.37 9.06
N TYR A 87 -8.57 -1.74 9.76
CA TYR A 87 -7.40 -0.89 9.93
C TYR A 87 -6.58 -0.76 8.64
N VAL A 88 -6.45 -1.84 7.88
CA VAL A 88 -5.77 -1.86 6.59
C VAL A 88 -6.52 -0.97 5.60
N GLU A 89 -7.83 -1.17 5.41
CA GLU A 89 -8.62 -0.39 4.46
C GLU A 89 -8.63 1.10 4.81
N GLY A 90 -8.81 1.45 6.08
CA GLY A 90 -8.72 2.84 6.53
C GLY A 90 -7.34 3.46 6.26
N THR A 91 -6.27 2.69 6.43
CA THR A 91 -4.91 3.17 6.18
C THR A 91 -4.61 3.27 4.69
N LEU A 92 -5.12 2.36 3.86
CA LEU A 92 -4.99 2.41 2.41
C LEU A 92 -5.68 3.64 1.82
N ASP A 93 -6.81 4.08 2.38
CA ASP A 93 -7.46 5.34 2.00
C ASP A 93 -6.57 6.57 2.26
N LEU A 94 -5.81 6.57 3.36
CA LEU A 94 -4.83 7.62 3.65
C LEU A 94 -3.62 7.52 2.73
N LEU A 95 -3.13 6.29 2.53
CA LEU A 95 -2.01 6.02 1.63
C LEU A 95 -2.33 6.53 0.23
N GLU A 96 -3.57 6.35 -0.29
CA GLU A 96 -4.10 6.83 -1.59
C GLU A 96 -3.71 8.26 -1.94
N LEU A 97 -3.75 9.15 -0.96
CA LEU A 97 -3.37 10.55 -1.17
C LEU A 97 -1.88 10.70 -1.49
N ILE A 98 -1.04 9.90 -0.83
CA ILE A 98 0.41 9.85 -1.04
C ILE A 98 0.74 9.23 -2.40
N ILE A 99 -0.02 8.20 -2.79
CA ILE A 99 0.09 7.49 -4.08
C ILE A 99 -0.12 8.46 -5.24
N MET A 100 -1.19 9.25 -5.14
CA MET A 100 -1.66 10.13 -6.21
C MET A 100 -0.90 11.45 -6.25
N HIS A 101 -0.27 11.85 -5.14
CA HIS A 101 0.46 13.10 -4.99
C HIS A 101 1.44 13.43 -6.14
N PRO A 102 2.31 12.51 -6.61
CA PRO A 102 3.30 12.79 -7.66
C PRO A 102 2.66 13.11 -9.02
N PHE A 103 1.41 12.71 -9.24
CA PHE A 103 0.69 12.89 -10.50
C PHE A 103 -0.18 14.14 -10.52
N LEU A 104 -0.27 14.86 -9.39
CA LEU A 104 -0.96 16.14 -9.32
C LEU A 104 -0.19 17.21 -10.08
N LYS A 105 -0.91 18.25 -10.51
CA LYS A 105 -0.29 19.48 -11.02
C LYS A 105 0.56 20.10 -9.89
N PRO A 106 1.71 20.72 -10.23
CA PRO A 106 2.60 21.32 -9.22
C PRO A 106 1.87 22.24 -8.21
N ASP A 107 0.94 23.08 -8.68
CA ASP A 107 0.18 24.01 -7.83
C ASP A 107 -0.77 23.32 -6.83
N ASP A 108 -1.19 22.08 -7.13
CA ASP A 108 -2.09 21.31 -6.28
C ASP A 108 -1.34 20.40 -5.30
N GLN A 109 -0.07 20.07 -5.58
CA GLN A 109 0.75 19.22 -4.71
C GLN A 109 0.90 19.80 -3.31
N GLN A 110 1.10 21.11 -3.16
CA GLN A 110 1.26 21.74 -1.85
C GLN A 110 -0.05 21.71 -1.04
N LYS A 111 -1.19 21.92 -1.70
CA LYS A 111 -2.51 21.83 -1.05
C LYS A 111 -2.79 20.40 -0.59
N GLU A 112 -2.41 19.42 -1.39
CA GLU A 112 -2.62 18.01 -1.05
C GLU A 112 -1.77 17.59 0.15
N VAL A 113 -0.55 18.10 0.31
CA VAL A 113 0.27 17.84 1.53
C VAL A 113 -0.45 18.33 2.79
N VAL A 114 -1.10 19.50 2.74
CA VAL A 114 -1.89 20.01 3.88
C VAL A 114 -3.11 19.12 4.13
N ASN A 115 -3.82 18.70 3.08
CA ASN A 115 -4.97 17.79 3.19
C ASN A 115 -4.57 16.42 3.79
N MET A 116 -3.45 15.84 3.32
CA MET A 116 -2.87 14.62 3.88
C MET A 116 -2.59 14.78 5.37
N ALA A 117 -1.94 15.88 5.78
CA ALA A 117 -1.65 16.17 7.18
C ALA A 117 -2.92 16.22 8.03
N GLN A 118 -3.91 16.98 7.57
CA GLN A 118 -5.19 17.14 8.27
C GLN A 118 -5.92 15.80 8.41
N LYS A 119 -6.01 15.01 7.35
CA LYS A 119 -6.64 13.70 7.40
C LYS A 119 -5.91 12.75 8.33
N ALA A 120 -4.58 12.68 8.24
CA ALA A 120 -3.77 11.86 9.14
C ALA A 120 -4.02 12.22 10.61
N ILE A 121 -3.87 13.51 10.97
CA ILE A 121 -3.93 14.01 12.35
C ILE A 121 -5.36 13.97 12.93
N ILE A 122 -6.39 14.26 12.13
CA ILE A 122 -7.76 14.39 12.63
C ILE A 122 -8.52 13.06 12.57
N ARG A 123 -8.33 12.28 11.50
CA ARG A 123 -9.16 11.10 11.22
C ARG A 123 -8.48 9.79 11.61
N TYR A 124 -7.23 9.59 11.23
CA TYR A 124 -6.61 8.27 11.26
C TYR A 124 -5.73 8.05 12.50
N PHE A 125 -4.75 8.91 12.74
CA PHE A 125 -3.80 8.76 13.85
C PHE A 125 -4.47 8.73 15.23
N PRO A 126 -5.53 9.51 15.53
CA PRO A 126 -6.21 9.40 16.81
C PRO A 126 -6.82 8.01 17.08
N VAL A 127 -7.21 7.28 16.03
CA VAL A 127 -7.75 5.92 16.15
C VAL A 127 -6.66 4.96 16.59
N PHE A 128 -5.54 4.94 15.87
CA PHE A 128 -4.42 4.04 16.17
C PHE A 128 -3.71 4.39 17.48
N GLU A 129 -3.54 5.69 17.76
CA GLU A 129 -3.02 6.17 19.05
C GLU A 129 -3.89 5.69 20.21
N LYS A 130 -5.22 5.76 20.06
CA LYS A 130 -6.16 5.25 21.05
C LYS A 130 -6.04 3.74 21.22
N VAL A 131 -6.00 2.97 20.13
CA VAL A 131 -5.85 1.50 20.17
C VAL A 131 -4.60 1.13 20.96
N LEU A 132 -3.44 1.66 20.57
CA LEU A 132 -2.16 1.38 21.21
C LEU A 132 -2.13 1.78 22.69
N ARG A 133 -2.74 2.92 23.05
CA ARG A 133 -2.85 3.37 24.44
C ARG A 133 -3.77 2.46 25.27
N ASP A 134 -4.94 2.13 24.75
CA ASP A 134 -6.00 1.47 25.51
C ASP A 134 -5.59 0.04 25.92
N HIS A 135 -4.86 -0.68 25.06
CA HIS A 135 -4.36 -2.02 25.41
C HIS A 135 -2.88 -2.06 25.81
N GLY A 136 -2.08 -1.02 25.53
CA GLY A 136 -0.67 -0.93 25.94
C GLY A 136 0.25 -2.00 25.33
N GLN A 137 -0.11 -2.53 24.16
CA GLN A 137 0.62 -3.63 23.51
C GLN A 137 1.50 -3.08 22.39
N ARG A 138 2.40 -3.92 21.87
CA ARG A 138 3.32 -3.56 20.80
C ARG A 138 2.65 -3.45 19.43
N PHE A 139 1.62 -4.25 19.18
CA PHE A 139 0.96 -4.40 17.89
C PHE A 139 -0.49 -3.96 17.99
N LEU A 140 -1.11 -3.62 16.86
CA LEU A 140 -2.48 -3.12 16.80
C LEU A 140 -3.52 -4.20 17.18
N VAL A 141 -3.25 -5.46 16.87
CA VAL A 141 -4.19 -6.58 17.05
C VAL A 141 -3.44 -7.82 17.56
N GLY A 142 -4.04 -8.56 18.49
CA GLY A 142 -3.59 -9.92 18.87
C GLY A 142 -2.23 -10.01 19.57
N ASN A 143 -1.56 -8.89 19.85
CA ASN A 143 -0.17 -8.82 20.35
C ASN A 143 0.85 -9.54 19.46
N GLU A 144 0.58 -9.61 18.15
CA GLU A 144 1.48 -10.17 17.15
C GLU A 144 1.50 -9.29 15.90
N LEU A 145 2.55 -9.40 15.08
CA LEU A 145 2.66 -8.61 13.86
C LEU A 145 1.56 -8.99 12.87
N SER A 146 0.82 -8.00 12.39
CA SER A 146 -0.24 -8.16 11.41
C SER A 146 -0.01 -7.29 10.16
N LEU A 147 -0.83 -7.52 9.13
CA LEU A 147 -0.86 -6.68 7.93
C LEU A 147 -1.16 -5.21 8.28
N ALA A 148 -2.01 -4.95 9.28
CA ALA A 148 -2.34 -3.60 9.71
C ALA A 148 -1.11 -2.85 10.21
N ASP A 149 -0.23 -3.51 10.98
CA ASP A 149 0.99 -2.89 11.50
C ASP A 149 1.95 -2.51 10.37
N VAL A 150 2.07 -3.38 9.36
CA VAL A 150 2.96 -3.18 8.20
C VAL A 150 2.49 -2.01 7.33
N ILE A 151 1.19 -1.96 7.01
CA ILE A 151 0.62 -0.90 6.17
C ILE A 151 0.61 0.44 6.93
N LEU A 152 0.34 0.44 8.24
CA LEU A 152 0.42 1.65 9.06
C LEU A 152 1.85 2.18 9.13
N LEU A 153 2.85 1.32 9.39
CA LEU A 153 4.25 1.74 9.41
C LEU A 153 4.66 2.33 8.05
N GLN A 154 4.32 1.68 6.94
CA GLN A 154 4.61 2.18 5.60
C GLN A 154 4.04 3.59 5.41
N THR A 155 2.77 3.78 5.79
CA THR A 155 2.05 5.04 5.60
C THR A 155 2.62 6.15 6.45
N ILE A 156 3.00 5.85 7.71
CA ILE A 156 3.68 6.80 8.60
C ILE A 156 5.01 7.24 8.00
N LEU A 157 5.88 6.30 7.61
CA LEU A 157 7.20 6.64 7.08
C LEU A 157 7.09 7.47 5.79
N ALA A 158 6.15 7.13 4.91
CA ALA A 158 5.91 7.90 3.69
C ALA A 158 5.34 9.31 3.97
N LEU A 159 4.55 9.48 5.02
CA LEU A 159 4.09 10.79 5.48
C LEU A 159 5.22 11.60 6.10
N GLU A 160 6.08 10.99 6.92
CA GLU A 160 7.24 11.66 7.54
C GLU A 160 8.26 12.13 6.50
N GLU A 161 8.42 11.41 5.39
CA GLU A 161 9.23 11.87 4.23
C GLU A 161 8.72 13.21 3.66
N LYS A 162 7.42 13.54 3.81
CA LYS A 162 6.83 14.81 3.38
C LYS A 162 6.62 15.82 4.52
N ILE A 163 6.35 15.32 5.73
CA ILE A 163 5.94 16.10 6.90
C ILE A 163 6.67 15.51 8.14
N PRO A 164 7.94 15.88 8.38
CA PRO A 164 8.79 15.20 9.37
C PRO A 164 8.26 15.18 10.83
N ASN A 165 7.39 16.12 11.20
CA ASN A 165 6.87 16.25 12.57
C ASN A 165 5.42 15.78 12.73
N ILE A 166 4.89 15.02 11.77
CA ILE A 166 3.46 14.66 11.74
C ILE A 166 2.99 13.83 12.94
N LEU A 167 3.91 13.09 13.57
CA LEU A 167 3.63 12.29 14.77
C LEU A 167 3.82 13.03 16.10
N SER A 168 4.16 14.32 16.10
CA SER A 168 4.53 15.06 17.33
C SER A 168 3.49 15.00 18.46
N ALA A 169 2.20 14.91 18.13
CA ALA A 169 1.10 14.81 19.09
C ALA A 169 0.69 13.35 19.43
N PHE A 170 1.39 12.35 18.90
CA PHE A 170 1.03 10.93 18.95
C PHE A 170 2.17 10.07 19.52
N PRO A 171 2.43 10.14 20.84
CA PRO A 171 3.56 9.45 21.47
C PRO A 171 3.50 7.91 21.33
N HIS A 172 2.32 7.29 21.35
CA HIS A 172 2.23 5.83 21.19
C HIS A 172 2.52 5.42 19.75
N LEU A 173 2.13 6.22 18.76
CA LEU A 173 2.52 6.01 17.36
C LEU A 173 4.01 6.22 17.12
N GLN A 174 4.66 7.16 17.79
CA GLN A 174 6.13 7.30 17.74
C GLN A 174 6.80 6.03 18.28
N GLU A 175 6.39 5.57 19.46
CA GLU A 175 6.93 4.36 20.07
C GLU A 175 6.66 3.12 19.21
N PHE A 176 5.45 2.98 18.68
CA PHE A 176 5.06 1.95 17.73
C PHE A 176 5.98 1.95 16.51
N THR A 177 6.19 3.11 15.88
CA THR A 177 7.02 3.25 14.68
C THR A 177 8.44 2.77 14.94
N VAL A 178 9.04 3.13 16.08
CA VAL A 178 10.36 2.65 16.49
C VAL A 178 10.36 1.13 16.73
N LYS A 179 9.37 0.61 17.46
CA LYS A 179 9.28 -0.83 17.79
C LYS A 179 9.10 -1.69 16.55
N ILE A 180 8.23 -1.31 15.61
CA ILE A 180 7.97 -2.09 14.39
C ILE A 180 9.14 -1.96 13.42
N SER A 181 9.73 -0.77 13.26
CA SER A 181 10.92 -0.57 12.42
C SER A 181 12.13 -1.41 12.87
N ASN A 182 12.23 -1.74 14.16
CA ASN A 182 13.29 -2.56 14.71
C ASN A 182 13.07 -4.08 14.62
N ILE A 183 11.94 -4.55 14.07
CA ILE A 183 11.75 -5.98 13.78
C ILE A 183 12.81 -6.39 12.74
N PRO A 184 13.60 -7.46 12.94
CA PRO A 184 14.78 -7.75 12.11
C PRO A 184 14.53 -7.77 10.59
N THR A 185 13.39 -8.33 10.16
CA THR A 185 13.01 -8.37 8.74
C THR A 185 12.63 -7.00 8.19
N ILE A 186 11.94 -6.17 8.98
CA ILE A 186 11.57 -4.80 8.62
C ILE A 186 12.80 -3.90 8.64
N LYS A 187 13.63 -3.96 9.69
CA LYS A 187 14.89 -3.22 9.78
C LYS A 187 15.77 -3.47 8.57
N LYS A 188 15.98 -4.74 8.22
CA LYS A 188 16.72 -5.13 7.02
C LYS A 188 16.10 -4.60 5.73
N PHE A 189 14.77 -4.47 5.68
CA PHE A 189 14.08 -3.87 4.54
C PHE A 189 14.23 -2.34 4.48
N LEU A 190 14.40 -1.66 5.61
CA LEU A 190 14.63 -0.21 5.66
C LEU A 190 16.10 0.17 5.41
N GLU A 191 17.03 -0.76 5.59
CA GLU A 191 18.46 -0.54 5.31
C GLU A 191 18.78 -0.38 3.81
N PRO A 192 19.86 0.36 3.45
CA PRO A 192 20.34 0.46 2.08
C PRO A 192 20.62 -0.89 1.43
N GLY A 193 20.35 -1.01 0.13
CA GLY A 193 20.53 -2.25 -0.63
C GLY A 193 19.35 -3.23 -0.55
N SER A 194 18.30 -2.89 0.20
CA SER A 194 17.03 -3.61 0.16
C SER A 194 16.27 -3.34 -1.16
N LYS A 195 15.10 -3.97 -1.31
CA LYS A 195 14.19 -3.71 -2.44
C LYS A 195 13.20 -2.56 -2.19
N LYS A 196 13.29 -1.83 -1.05
CA LYS A 196 12.51 -0.61 -0.79
C LYS A 196 12.79 0.38 -1.94
N LYS A 197 11.74 0.96 -2.49
CA LYS A 197 11.87 1.99 -3.52
C LYS A 197 12.02 3.36 -2.86
N PRO A 198 12.80 4.27 -3.46
CA PRO A 198 12.84 5.66 -3.03
C PRO A 198 11.47 6.33 -3.30
N PRO A 199 11.24 7.53 -2.75
CA PRO A 199 10.13 8.37 -3.17
C PRO A 199 10.10 8.52 -4.71
N PRO A 200 8.91 8.56 -5.32
CA PRO A 200 8.78 8.70 -6.77
C PRO A 200 9.37 10.04 -7.24
N ASP A 201 10.25 9.96 -8.24
CA ASP A 201 10.85 11.11 -8.92
C ASP A 201 10.18 11.38 -10.28
N ASP A 202 10.61 12.45 -10.96
CA ASP A 202 10.07 12.82 -12.26
C ASP A 202 10.32 11.75 -13.34
N ILE A 203 11.40 10.96 -13.21
CA ILE A 203 11.71 9.85 -14.12
C ILE A 203 10.64 8.76 -13.99
N TYR A 204 10.31 8.38 -12.75
CA TYR A 204 9.24 7.44 -12.46
C TYR A 204 7.90 7.96 -12.99
N VAL A 205 7.53 9.20 -12.65
CA VAL A 205 6.26 9.81 -13.06
C VAL A 205 6.12 9.80 -14.59
N ARG A 206 7.15 10.26 -15.31
CA ARG A 206 7.17 10.25 -16.79
C ARG A 206 7.04 8.83 -17.36
N THR A 207 7.69 7.86 -16.74
CA THR A 207 7.61 6.46 -17.16
C THR A 207 6.18 5.92 -17.04
N VAL A 208 5.50 6.22 -15.93
CA VAL A 208 4.09 5.83 -15.72
C VAL A 208 3.19 6.50 -16.76
N TYR A 209 3.33 7.81 -17.00
CA TYR A 209 2.58 8.52 -18.05
C TYR A 209 2.75 7.86 -19.41
N ASN A 210 3.98 7.57 -19.84
CA ASN A 210 4.26 6.95 -21.15
C ASN A 210 3.66 5.55 -21.32
N ILE A 211 3.52 4.79 -20.23
CA ILE A 211 3.01 3.40 -20.28
C ILE A 211 1.47 3.38 -20.26
N PHE A 212 0.86 4.20 -19.41
CA PHE A 212 -0.58 4.10 -19.10
C PHE A 212 -1.43 5.20 -19.75
N MET A 213 -0.82 6.25 -20.28
CA MET A 213 -1.49 7.33 -21.02
C MET A 213 -0.72 7.64 -22.32
N PRO A 214 -0.70 6.68 -23.27
CA PRO A 214 0.01 6.81 -24.54
C PRO A 214 -0.64 7.82 -25.50
#